data_AF-Q2Z1L1-F1
#
_entry.id   AF-Q2Z1L1-F1
#
_cell.length_a   1.000
_cell.length_b   1.000
_cell.length_c   1.000
_cell.angle_alpha   90.00
_cell.angle_beta   90.00
_cell.angle_gamma   90.00
#
_symmetry.space_group_name_H-M   'P 1'
#
loop_
_entity.id
_entity.type
_entity.pdbx_description
1 polymer ?
#
loop_
_entity_poly.entity_id
_entity_poly.type
_entity_poly.pdbx_seq_one_letter_code
_entity_poly.pdbx_strand_id
1 'polypeptide(L)' 'MAGSTAPQPTGTKVVADWTALMPGDFVTVLESYTVPHSGWIDDLTEDGNIIWLLRASGGGRRMFFRENGDTITVEAP' A
#
# COMPACT_ATOMS: atom_id res chain seq x y z
N MET A 1 29.33 -7.13 19.85
CA MET A 1 28.00 -6.50 19.81
C MET A 1 27.62 -6.28 18.37
N ALA A 2 26.64 -7.02 17.87
CA ALA A 2 25.90 -6.68 16.67
C ALA A 2 24.54 -7.37 16.84
N GLY A 3 23.53 -6.59 17.23
CA GLY A 3 22.16 -7.07 17.22
C GLY A 3 21.80 -7.32 15.77
N SER A 4 21.64 -8.59 15.41
CA SER A 4 20.94 -8.96 14.18
C SER A 4 19.50 -8.49 14.35
N THR A 5 19.18 -7.28 13.89
CA THR A 5 17.79 -6.85 13.74
C THR A 5 17.22 -7.65 12.58
N ALA A 6 16.81 -8.89 12.84
CA ALA A 6 15.79 -9.51 12.01
C ALA A 6 14.63 -8.52 11.92
N PRO A 7 14.00 -8.32 10.75
CA PRO A 7 12.77 -7.55 10.71
C PRO A 7 11.82 -8.23 11.68
N GLN A 8 11.47 -7.51 12.75
CA GLN A 8 10.37 -7.86 13.64
C GLN A 8 9.19 -8.23 12.72
N PRO A 9 8.35 -9.23 13.03
CA PRO A 9 7.09 -9.38 12.32
C PRO A 9 6.24 -8.14 12.60
N THR A 10 6.47 -7.08 11.83
CA THR A 10 5.69 -5.86 11.78
C THR A 10 4.34 -6.33 11.28
N GLY A 11 3.34 -6.38 12.16
CA GLY A 11 2.01 -6.82 11.77
C GLY A 11 1.55 -5.96 10.59
N THR A 12 1.09 -6.56 9.50
CA THR A 12 0.48 -5.78 8.43
C THR A 12 -1.00 -5.58 8.74
N LYS A 13 -1.47 -4.34 8.67
CA LYS A 13 -2.87 -3.99 8.88
C LYS A 13 -3.53 -3.75 7.53
N VAL A 14 -4.65 -4.41 7.28
CA VAL A 14 -5.51 -4.14 6.12
C VAL A 14 -6.20 -2.79 6.30
N VAL A 15 -6.09 -1.94 5.28
CA VAL A 15 -6.78 -0.65 5.20
C VAL A 15 -8.12 -0.88 4.51
N ALA A 16 -9.18 -1.02 5.32
CA ALA A 16 -10.53 -1.25 4.80
C ALA A 16 -11.14 0.00 4.15
N ASP A 17 -10.80 1.19 4.66
CA ASP A 17 -11.27 2.48 4.17
C ASP A 17 -10.08 3.27 3.61
N TRP A 18 -10.03 3.38 2.28
CA TRP A 18 -8.93 4.01 1.56
C TRP A 18 -8.94 5.53 1.68
N THR A 19 -10.06 6.15 2.10
CA THR A 19 -10.12 7.60 2.35
C THR A 19 -9.24 8.04 3.52
N ALA A 20 -8.84 7.10 4.37
CA ALA A 20 -7.92 7.34 5.47
C ALA A 20 -6.44 7.44 5.03
N LEU A 21 -6.13 7.12 3.76
CA LEU A 21 -4.79 7.23 3.20
C LEU A 21 -4.49 8.66 2.77
N MET A 22 -3.21 9.02 2.82
CA MET A 22 -2.73 10.33 2.37
C MET A 22 -1.65 10.18 1.30
N PRO A 23 -1.56 11.13 0.34
CA PRO A 23 -0.39 11.24 -0.53
C PRO A 23 0.90 11.26 0.30
N GLY A 24 1.84 10.37 -0.05
CA GLY A 24 3.08 10.13 0.67
C GLY A 24 3.08 8.92 1.59
N ASP A 25 1.93 8.30 1.89
CA ASP A 25 1.88 7.06 2.68
C ASP A 25 2.54 5.90 1.93
N PHE A 26 3.40 5.15 2.60
CA PHE A 26 3.98 3.93 2.04
C PHE A 26 3.06 2.73 2.32
N VAL A 27 2.60 2.08 1.25
CA VAL A 27 1.64 0.98 1.35
C VAL A 27 2.05 -0.18 0.45
N THR A 28 1.48 -1.35 0.71
CA THR A 28 1.50 -2.48 -0.23
C THR A 28 0.09 -2.79 -0.69
N VAL A 29 -0.14 -2.71 -2.00
CA VAL A 29 -1.38 -3.10 -2.67
C VAL A 29 -1.24 -4.54 -3.16
N LEU A 30 -2.18 -5.41 -2.79
CA LEU A 30 -2.26 -6.76 -3.30
C LEU A 30 -3.33 -6.82 -4.38
N GLU A 31 -2.91 -6.79 -5.64
CA GLU A 31 -3.78 -6.82 -6.81
C GLU A 31 -4.31 -8.24 -7.01
N SER A 32 -5.65 -8.39 -7.07
CA SER A 32 -6.31 -9.69 -7.22
C SER A 32 -5.77 -10.77 -6.27
N TYR A 33 -5.44 -10.40 -5.03
CA TYR A 33 -4.88 -11.26 -3.98
C TYR A 33 -3.54 -11.95 -4.29
N THR A 34 -2.86 -11.60 -5.39
CA THR A 34 -1.72 -12.40 -5.89
C THR A 34 -0.49 -11.58 -6.22
N VAL A 35 -0.64 -10.33 -6.64
CA VAL A 35 0.50 -9.51 -7.08
C VAL A 35 0.70 -8.33 -6.12
N PRO A 36 1.76 -8.35 -5.28
CA PRO A 36 2.05 -7.23 -4.41
C PRO A 36 2.74 -6.09 -5.15
N HIS A 37 2.26 -4.87 -4.95
CA HIS A 37 2.85 -3.62 -5.41
C HIS A 37 3.08 -2.72 -4.21
N SER A 38 4.34 -2.51 -3.84
CA SER A 38 4.71 -1.59 -2.76
C SER A 38 5.15 -0.23 -3.32
N GLY A 39 4.77 0.84 -2.65
CA GLY A 39 5.07 2.20 -3.09
C GLY A 39 4.42 3.27 -2.24
N TRP A 40 4.52 4.51 -2.71
CA TRP A 40 3.90 5.66 -2.06
C TRP A 40 2.57 5.99 -2.72
N ILE A 41 1.56 6.33 -1.92
CA ILE A 41 0.34 6.94 -2.45
C ILE A 41 0.73 8.27 -3.10
N ASP A 42 0.39 8.41 -4.36
CA ASP A 42 0.59 9.62 -5.14
C ASP A 42 -0.63 10.54 -5.03
N ASP A 43 -1.81 9.93 -5.18
CA ASP A 43 -3.10 10.61 -5.14
C ASP A 43 -4.22 9.60 -4.88
N LEU A 44 -5.40 10.09 -4.53
CA LEU A 44 -6.62 9.30 -4.35
C LEU A 44 -7.87 10.13 -4.66
N THR A 45 -8.94 9.47 -5.10
CA THR A 45 -10.24 10.13 -5.23
C THR A 45 -10.84 10.44 -3.87
N GLU A 46 -11.69 11.47 -3.78
CA GLU A 46 -12.35 11.91 -2.54
C GLU A 46 -13.18 10.79 -1.88
N ASP A 47 -13.74 9.90 -2.69
CA ASP A 47 -14.50 8.72 -2.24
C ASP A 47 -13.62 7.50 -1.87
N GLY A 48 -12.30 7.59 -2.09
CA GLY A 48 -11.34 6.52 -1.82
C GLY A 48 -11.50 5.28 -2.71
N ASN A 49 -12.26 5.34 -3.80
CA ASN A 49 -12.44 4.18 -4.68
C ASN A 49 -11.25 3.95 -5.61
N ILE A 50 -10.49 5.00 -5.90
CA ILE A 50 -9.33 4.95 -6.79
C ILE A 50 -8.13 5.52 -6.06
N ILE A 51 -7.00 4.82 -6.13
CA ILE A 51 -5.70 5.34 -5.70
C ILE A 51 -4.70 5.28 -6.85
N TRP A 52 -3.70 6.13 -6.76
CA TRP A 52 -2.50 6.03 -7.57
C TRP A 52 -1.30 5.76 -6.68
N LEU A 53 -0.51 4.78 -7.08
CA LEU A 53 0.68 4.36 -6.38
C LEU A 53 1.92 4.65 -7.23
N LEU A 54 2.88 5.39 -6.69
CA LEU A 54 4.24 5.45 -7.22
C LEU A 54 5.02 4.24 -6.72
N ARG A 55 5.26 3.28 -7.61
CA ARG A 55 5.90 2.01 -7.26
C ARG A 55 7.38 2.17 -6.89
N ALA A 56 7.77 1.58 -5.77
CA ALA A 56 9.14 1.63 -5.26
C ALA A 56 10.13 0.80 -6.11
N SER A 57 9.67 -0.29 -6.72
CA SER A 57 10.47 -1.13 -7.62
C SER A 57 10.68 -0.53 -9.02
N GLY A 58 10.17 0.68 -9.26
CA GLY A 58 10.17 1.32 -10.56
C GLY A 58 8.89 1.03 -11.37
N GLY A 59 8.89 1.46 -12.63
CA GLY A 59 7.73 1.36 -13.52
C GLY A 59 6.70 2.48 -13.33
N GLY A 60 6.99 3.51 -12.53
CA GLY A 60 6.19 4.73 -12.43
C GLY A 60 4.86 4.57 -11.70
N ARG A 61 3.94 5.49 -12.00
CA ARG A 61 2.61 5.60 -11.40
C ARG A 61 1.68 4.50 -11.93
N ARG A 62 0.99 3.79 -11.03
CA ARG A 62 -0.07 2.84 -11.39
C ARG A 62 -1.35 3.16 -10.63
N MET A 63 -2.50 2.99 -11.29
CA MET A 63 -3.82 3.17 -10.70
C MET A 63 -4.37 1.83 -10.20
N PHE A 64 -5.06 1.84 -9.06
CA PHE A 64 -5.75 0.70 -8.47
C PHE A 64 -7.18 1.06 -8.09
N PHE A 65 -8.07 0.07 -8.07
CA PHE A 65 -9.50 0.26 -7.82
C PHE A 65 -9.95 -0.63 -6.67
N ARG A 66 -10.60 -0.05 -5.68
CA ARG A 66 -11.12 -0.79 -4.53
C ARG A 66 -12.14 -1.85 -4.95
N GLU A 67 -12.98 -1.54 -5.93
CA GLU A 67 -14.03 -2.43 -6.45
C GLU A 67 -13.47 -3.68 -7.15
N ASN A 68 -12.23 -3.65 -7.62
CA ASN A 68 -11.56 -4.83 -8.21
C ASN A 68 -11.18 -5.87 -7.15
N GLY A 69 -11.42 -5.59 -5.87
CA GLY A 69 -11.00 -6.44 -4.75
C GLY A 69 -9.52 -6.28 -4.39
N ASP A 70 -8.87 -5.22 -4.87
CA ASP A 70 -7.52 -4.87 -4.48
C ASP A 70 -7.48 -4.60 -2.98
N THR A 71 -6.46 -5.12 -2.29
CA THR A 71 -6.33 -4.96 -0.83
C THR A 71 -5.11 -4.11 -0.51
N ILE A 72 -5.27 -3.08 0.32
CA ILE A 72 -4.15 -2.26 0.79
C ILE A 72 -3.75 -2.69 2.19
N THR A 73 -2.45 -2.79 2.41
CA THR A 73 -1.85 -3.05 3.71
C THR A 73 -0.81 -1.99 4.05
N VAL A 74 -0.75 -1.63 5.33
CA VAL A 74 0.27 -0.77 5.92
C VAL A 74 1.03 -1.53 7.00
N GLU A 75 2.28 -1.17 7.23
CA GLU A 75 3.02 -1.66 8.38
C GLU A 75 2.40 -1.09 9.66
N ALA A 76 2.02 -1.95 10.60
CA ALA A 76 1.59 -1.52 11.93
C ALA A 76 2.82 -1.25 12.81
N PRO A 77 2.80 -0.18 13.61
CA PRO A 77 3.90 0.14 14.53
C PRO A 77 4.13 -0.95 15.60
#